data_AF-A0A926Q546-F1
#
_entry.id   AF-A0A926Q546-F1
#
_cell.length_a   1.000
_cell.length_b   1.000
_cell.length_c   1.000
_cell.angle_alpha   90.00
_cell.angle_beta   90.00
_cell.angle_gamma   90.00
#
_symmetry.space_group_name_H-M   'P 1'
#
loop_
_entity.id
_entity.type
_entity.pdbx_description
1 polymer ?
#
loop_
_entity_poly.entity_id
_entity_poly.type
_entity_poly.pdbx_seq_one_letter_code
_entity_poly.pdbx_strand_id
1 'polypeptide(L)'
;EVFGQDIPVCEQAAYIHMIAEDSLLQERGKIFRQRILDLKRKGHKTEPAFGMLLGIQTDPYAELLVYGREVLKKRKCALKSAKRVPGGDRGELNI
;
A
#
# COMPACT_ATOMS: atom_id res chain seq x y z
N GLU A 1 1.47 24.23 -6.50
CA GLU A 1 2.79 23.70 -6.11
C GLU A 1 2.85 22.23 -6.55
N VAL A 2 3.84 21.84 -7.35
CA VAL A 2 4.04 20.45 -7.79
C VAL A 2 5.36 19.99 -7.18
N PHE A 3 5.29 19.11 -6.19
CA PHE A 3 6.47 18.49 -5.59
C PHE A 3 6.88 17.29 -6.44
N GLY A 4 8.01 17.39 -7.13
CA GLY A 4 8.63 16.30 -7.87
C GLY A 4 10.00 15.99 -7.27
N GLN A 5 10.17 14.77 -6.77
CA GLN A 5 11.50 14.24 -6.44
C GLN A 5 11.97 13.40 -7.62
N ASP A 6 13.26 13.50 -7.98
CA ASP A 6 13.91 12.68 -9.01
C ASP A 6 14.20 11.26 -8.50
N ILE A 7 13.19 10.65 -7.89
CA ILE A 7 13.22 9.31 -7.31
C ILE A 7 12.03 8.56 -7.91
N PRO A 8 12.19 7.29 -8.34
CA PRO A 8 11.08 6.48 -8.80
C PRO A 8 9.90 6.50 -7.83
N VAL A 9 8.66 6.64 -8.32
CA VAL A 9 7.46 6.75 -7.48
C VAL A 9 7.36 5.63 -6.44
N CYS A 10 7.77 4.41 -6.79
CA CYS A 10 7.74 3.27 -5.88
C CYS A 10 8.75 3.31 -4.72
N GLU A 11 9.67 4.27 -4.73
CA GLU A 11 10.66 4.52 -3.68
C GLU A 11 10.37 5.82 -2.90
N GLN A 12 9.48 6.67 -3.41
CA GLN A 12 9.06 7.89 -2.72
C GLN A 12 8.31 7.55 -1.43
N ALA A 13 8.74 8.16 -0.32
CA ALA A 13 8.16 7.91 1.00
C ALA A 13 6.65 8.16 1.05
N ALA A 14 6.17 9.22 0.37
CA ALA A 14 4.74 9.54 0.29
C ALA A 14 3.91 8.42 -0.37
N TYR A 15 4.42 7.85 -1.46
CA TYR A 15 3.76 6.74 -2.14
C TYR A 15 3.76 5.48 -1.28
N ILE A 16 4.89 5.15 -0.65
CA ILE A 16 5.02 4.00 0.26
C ILE A 16 4.02 4.13 1.42
N HIS A 17 3.89 5.32 2.01
CA HIS A 17 2.91 5.62 3.06
C HIS A 17 1.48 5.37 2.59
N MET A 18 1.10 5.92 1.43
CA MET A 18 -0.23 5.74 0.87
C MET A 18 -0.56 4.24 0.70
N ILE A 19 0.40 3.44 0.22
CA ILE A 19 0.22 1.99 0.06
C ILE A 19 0.09 1.28 1.40
N ALA A 20 0.84 1.68 2.42
CA ALA A 20 0.72 1.15 3.77
C ALA A 20 -0.68 1.41 4.34
N GLU A 21 -1.13 2.67 4.31
CA GLU A 21 -2.44 3.08 4.81
C GLU A 21 -3.58 2.35 4.10
N ASP A 22 -3.57 2.33 2.76
CA ASP A 22 -4.58 1.62 1.99
C ASP A 22 -4.61 0.13 2.34
N SER A 23 -3.45 -0.53 2.39
CA SER A 23 -3.38 -1.97 2.69
C SER A 23 -3.90 -2.29 4.09
N LEU A 24 -3.57 -1.46 5.10
CA LEU A 24 -4.09 -1.62 6.46
C LEU A 24 -5.61 -1.41 6.53
N LEU A 25 -6.14 -0.43 5.78
CA LEU A 25 -7.57 -0.19 5.72
C LEU A 25 -8.33 -1.35 5.05
N GLN A 26 -7.75 -1.95 4.00
CA GLN A 26 -8.33 -3.12 3.35
C GLN A 26 -8.26 -4.37 4.26
N GLU A 27 -7.11 -4.60 4.90
CA GLU A 27 -6.89 -5.77 5.76
C GLU A 27 -7.75 -5.76 7.03
N ARG A 28 -7.91 -4.58 7.66
CA ARG A 28 -8.65 -4.42 8.93
C ARG A 28 -10.13 -4.08 8.74
N GLY A 29 -10.53 -3.69 7.54
CA GLY A 29 -11.91 -3.45 7.16
C GLY A 29 -12.56 -2.20 7.75
N LYS A 30 -13.90 -2.12 7.63
CA LYS A 30 -14.69 -0.89 7.84
C LYS A 30 -14.63 -0.34 9.26
N ILE A 31 -14.62 -1.20 10.29
CA ILE A 31 -14.60 -0.77 11.69
C ILE A 31 -13.30 -0.02 12.00
N PHE A 32 -12.17 -0.55 11.52
CA PHE A 32 -10.86 0.08 11.69
C PHE A 32 -10.80 1.43 10.98
N ARG A 33 -11.31 1.51 9.75
CA ARG A 33 -11.44 2.77 9.01
C ARG A 33 -12.25 3.82 9.78
N GLN A 34 -13.36 3.42 10.39
CA GLN A 34 -14.18 4.33 11.19
C GLN A 34 -13.41 4.87 12.39
N ARG A 35 -12.67 4.01 13.11
CA ARG A 35 -11.83 4.44 14.23
C ARG A 35 -10.74 5.43 13.81
N ILE A 36 -10.09 5.22 12.66
CA ILE A 36 -9.12 6.18 12.11
C ILE A 36 -9.81 7.53 11.82
N LEU A 37 -10.99 7.52 11.20
CA LEU A 37 -11.74 8.75 10.92
C LEU A 37 -12.13 9.48 12.22
N ASP A 38 -12.55 8.75 13.25
CA ASP A 38 -12.91 9.34 14.54
C ASP A 38 -11.69 9.96 15.24
N LEU A 39 -10.52 9.32 15.16
CA LEU A 39 -9.26 9.90 15.65
C LEU A 39 -8.87 11.16 14.87
N LYS A 40 -9.01 11.15 13.54
CA LYS A 40 -8.74 12.34 12.70
C LYS A 40 -9.69 13.49 13.02
N ARG A 41 -10.97 13.20 13.28
CA ARG A 41 -11.96 14.20 13.73
C ARG A 41 -11.62 14.82 15.09
N LYS A 42 -10.94 14.07 15.95
CA LYS A 42 -10.41 14.56 17.24
C LYS A 42 -9.12 15.39 17.10
N GLY A 43 -8.64 15.62 15.88
CA GLY A 43 -7.43 16.40 15.60
C GLY A 43 -6.14 15.58 15.57
N HIS A 44 -6.21 14.24 15.67
CA HIS A 44 -5.02 13.42 15.48
C HIS A 44 -4.59 13.40 14.02
N LYS A 45 -3.29 13.50 13.78
CA LYS A 45 -2.71 13.26 12.46
C LYS A 45 -2.88 11.79 12.06
N THR A 46 -2.73 11.50 10.78
CA THR A 46 -2.97 10.18 10.22
C THR A 46 -2.05 9.13 10.88
N GLU A 47 -0.75 9.39 10.94
CA GLU A 47 0.25 8.44 11.41
C GLU A 47 0.10 8.11 12.90
N PRO A 48 -0.04 9.09 13.83
CA PRO A 48 -0.39 8.80 15.21
C PRO A 48 -1.70 8.03 15.38
N ALA A 49 -2.71 8.30 14.53
CA ALA A 49 -3.99 7.58 14.61
C ALA A 49 -3.81 6.08 14.26
N PHE A 50 -3.02 5.77 13.24
CA PHE A 50 -2.62 4.39 12.94
C PHE A 50 -1.80 3.79 14.08
N GLY A 51 -0.82 4.54 14.61
CA GLY A 51 0.01 4.08 15.73
C GLY A 51 -0.81 3.68 16.96
N MET A 52 -1.77 4.53 17.36
CA MET A 52 -2.67 4.26 18.48
C MET A 52 -3.52 3.00 18.28
N LEU A 53 -4.05 2.76 17.07
CA LEU A 53 -4.89 1.60 16.81
C LEU A 53 -4.11 0.31 16.58
N LEU A 54 -2.88 0.40 16.10
CA LEU A 54 -2.00 -0.74 15.87
C LEU A 54 -1.14 -1.09 17.10
N GLY A 55 -1.17 -0.27 18.15
CA GLY A 55 -0.35 -0.47 19.35
C GLY A 55 1.13 -0.21 19.11
N ILE A 56 1.47 0.67 18.16
CA ILE A 56 2.85 1.05 17.87
C ILE A 56 3.35 1.93 19.02
N GLN A 57 4.39 1.47 19.71
CA GLN A 57 5.03 2.18 20.83
C GLN A 57 6.20 3.08 20.36
N THR A 58 6.67 2.86 19.13
CA THR A 58 7.75 3.60 18.47
C THR A 58 7.19 4.68 17.53
N ASP A 59 8.00 5.21 16.62
CA ASP A 59 7.56 6.21 15.63
C ASP A 59 6.55 5.59 14.62
N PRO A 60 5.27 5.99 14.65
CA PRO A 60 4.27 5.45 13.73
C PRO A 60 4.59 5.72 12.26
N TYR A 61 5.28 6.82 11.96
CA TYR A 61 5.64 7.16 10.59
C TYR A 61 6.64 6.14 10.03
N ALA A 62 7.74 5.90 10.75
CA ALA A 62 8.76 4.93 10.36
C ALA A 62 8.20 3.50 10.23
N GLU A 63 7.36 3.07 11.15
CA GLU A 63 6.74 1.74 11.10
C GLU A 63 5.81 1.57 9.89
N LEU A 64 5.02 2.61 9.55
CA LEU A 64 4.18 2.59 8.35
C LEU A 64 5.03 2.52 7.07
N LEU A 65 6.17 3.21 7.01
CA LEU A 65 7.11 3.08 5.88
C LEU A 65 7.63 1.67 5.72
N VAL A 66 8.06 1.04 6.81
CA VAL A 66 8.58 -0.33 6.80
C VAL A 66 7.49 -1.29 6.30
N TYR A 67 6.28 -1.19 6.86
CA TYR A 67 5.14 -2.01 6.43
C TYR A 67 4.81 -1.78 4.94
N GLY A 68 4.76 -0.54 4.47
CA GLY A 68 4.48 -0.21 3.06
C GLY A 68 5.52 -0.81 2.10
N ARG A 69 6.81 -0.79 2.48
CA ARG A 69 7.87 -1.45 1.70
C ARG A 69 7.66 -2.95 1.61
N GLU A 70 7.26 -3.61 2.70
CA GLU A 70 6.96 -5.04 2.71
C GLU A 70 5.74 -5.38 1.85
N VAL A 71 4.70 -4.56 1.88
CA VAL A 71 3.54 -4.70 0.97
C VAL A 71 3.98 -4.64 -0.49
N LEU A 72 4.78 -3.64 -0.86
CA LEU A 72 5.27 -3.49 -2.23
C LEU A 72 6.13 -4.66 -2.69
N LYS A 73 7.00 -5.19 -1.81
CA LYS A 73 7.80 -6.40 -2.10
C LYS A 73 6.90 -7.60 -2.38
N LYS A 74 5.87 -7.83 -1.54
CA LYS A 74 4.90 -8.93 -1.72
C LYS A 74 4.15 -8.80 -3.06
N ARG A 75 3.67 -7.60 -3.39
CA ARG A 75 2.96 -7.32 -4.64
C ARG A 75 3.87 -7.53 -5.87
N LYS A 76 5.13 -7.10 -5.83
CA LYS A 76 6.12 -7.37 -6.90
C LYS A 76 6.41 -8.87 -7.07
N CYS A 77 6.50 -9.62 -5.96
CA CYS A 77 6.71 -11.07 -6.02
C CYS A 77 5.51 -11.79 -6.66
N ALA A 78 4.28 -11.42 -6.30
CA ALA A 78 3.06 -11.99 -6.87
C ALA A 78 2.90 -11.72 -8.38
N LEU A 79 3.36 -10.56 -8.87
CA LEU A 79 3.33 -10.22 -10.30
C LEU A 79 4.34 -11.00 -11.15
N LYS A 80 5.46 -11.48 -10.57
CA LYS A 80 6.44 -12.31 -11.29
C LYS A 80 5.90 -13.71 -11.60
N SER A 81 4.96 -14.20 -10.81
CA SER A 81 4.32 -15.51 -11.00
C SER A 81 3.18 -15.50 -12.02
N ALA A 82 2.69 -14.33 -12.44
CA ALA A 82 1.53 -14.18 -13.33
C ALA A 82 1.86 -14.09 -14.83
N LYS A 83 3.16 -14.09 -15.22
CA LYS A 83 3.56 -14.17 -16.64
C LYS A 83 3.79 -15.62 -17.07
N ARG A 84 2.71 -16.37 -17.25
CA ARG A 84 2.69 -17.53 -18.15
C ARG A 84 1.54 -17.29 -19.10
N VAL A 85 1.82 -16.65 -20.23
CA VAL A 85 0.86 -16.55 -21.34
C VAL A 85 0.88 -17.93 -21.99
N PRO A 86 -0.19 -18.75 -21.93
CA PRO A 86 -0.25 -19.97 -22.72
C PRO A 86 -0.33 -19.57 -24.20
N GLY A 87 0.50 -20.22 -25.02
CA GLY A 87 0.61 -19.94 -26.45
C GLY A 87 -0.74 -19.98 -27.16
N GLY A 88 -0.99 -18.97 -27.99
CA GLY A 88 -2.10 -18.98 -28.93
C GLY A 88 -1.80 -19.97 -30.05
N ASP A 89 -2.50 -21.09 -30.04
CA ASP A 89 -2.64 -21.96 -31.20
C ASP A 89 -3.31 -21.14 -32.32
N ARG A 90 -2.55 -20.80 -33.36
CA ARG A 90 -3.13 -20.35 -34.62
C ARG A 90 -3.62 -21.58 -35.36
N GLY A 91 -4.89 -21.92 -35.17
CA GLY A 91 -5.59 -22.81 -36.07
C GLY A 91 -5.56 -22.23 -37.49
N GLU A 92 -4.89 -22.96 -38.39
CA GLU A 92 -4.97 -22.75 -39.83
C GLU A 92 -6.42 -22.95 -40.27
N LEU A 93 -7.05 -21.88 -40.74
CA LEU A 93 -8.25 -21.96 -41.56
C LEU A 93 -7.77 -22.03 -43.01
N ASN A 94 -7.55 -23.24 -43.53
CA ASN A 94 -7.34 -23.44 -44.96
C ASN A 94 -8.70 -23.47 -45.67
N ILE A 95 -8.81 -22.56 -46.65
CA ILE A 95 -9.86 -22.44 -47.67
C ILE A 95 -9.83 -23.67 -48.58
#